data_AF-A0A7S2K1A5-F1
#
_entry.id   AF-A0A7S2K1A5-F1
#
_cell.length_a   1.000
_cell.length_b   1.000
_cell.length_c   1.000
_cell.angle_alpha   90.00
_cell.angle_beta   90.00
_cell.angle_gamma   90.00
#
_symmetry.space_group_name_H-M   'P 1'
#
loop_
_entity.id
_entity.type
_entity.pdbx_description
1 polymer ?
#
loop_
_entity_poly.entity_id
_entity_poly.type
_entity_poly.pdbx_seq_one_letter_code
_entity_poly.pdbx_strand_id
1 'polypeptide(L)'
;GNLSNPACAAEIGAGETIMYKTPSGLQYREIREGTGPSPKYGQFCTFSYKGYISLAGDDKSKKPEMFDEAKSYLTKHGNGRLVAGLDEGLHTMKVGGIRRIIIPPKLGYVE
;
A
#
# COMPACT_ATOMS: atom_id res chain seq x y z
N GLY A 1 -25.06 -22.09 -0.64
CA GLY A 1 -23.84 -21.37 -1.08
C GLY A 1 -24.10 -19.90 -0.92
N ASN A 2 -23.43 -19.24 0.04
CA ASN A 2 -23.49 -17.79 0.17
C ASN A 2 -22.30 -17.33 1.02
N LEU A 3 -21.32 -16.68 0.38
CA LEU A 3 -20.51 -15.68 1.05
C LEU A 3 -20.48 -14.48 0.12
N SER A 4 -21.39 -13.57 0.42
CA SER A 4 -21.39 -12.19 -0.04
C SER A 4 -20.01 -11.59 0.26
N ASN A 5 -19.35 -11.10 -0.78
CA ASN A 5 -18.13 -10.34 -0.67
C ASN A 5 -18.47 -8.86 -0.91
N PRO A 6 -18.88 -8.07 0.10
CA PRO A 6 -19.06 -6.64 -0.07
C PRO A 6 -17.77 -5.94 0.33
N ALA A 7 -16.71 -6.13 -0.46
CA ALA A 7 -15.51 -5.31 -0.34
C ALA A 7 -14.83 -5.28 -1.70
N CYS A 8 -14.58 -4.09 -2.22
CA CYS A 8 -13.87 -3.84 -3.47
C CYS A 8 -14.73 -3.93 -4.74
N ALA A 9 -15.80 -3.15 -4.81
CA ALA A 9 -16.27 -2.61 -6.08
C ALA A 9 -16.41 -1.09 -5.91
N ALA A 10 -15.29 -0.39 -6.08
CA ALA A 10 -15.30 1.06 -6.26
C ALA A 10 -14.96 1.30 -7.74
N GLU A 11 -16.00 1.32 -8.57
CA GLU A 11 -15.92 1.92 -9.90
C GLU A 11 -16.08 3.42 -9.70
N ILE A 12 -15.04 4.22 -9.94
CA ILE A 12 -15.23 5.65 -10.21
C ILE A 12 -14.10 6.25 -11.06
N GLY A 13 -14.54 7.10 -11.98
CA GLY A 13 -13.78 7.69 -13.05
C GLY A 13 -12.65 8.62 -12.60
N ALA A 14 -11.76 8.88 -13.56
CA ALA A 14 -10.61 9.75 -13.45
C ALA A 14 -10.95 11.11 -12.82
N GLY A 15 -10.51 11.34 -11.57
CA GLY A 15 -10.46 12.68 -10.99
C GLY A 15 -10.64 12.78 -9.47
N GLU A 16 -11.28 11.81 -8.81
CA GLU A 16 -11.56 11.90 -7.38
C GLU A 16 -10.46 11.18 -6.57
N THR A 17 -9.81 11.87 -5.63
CA THR A 17 -8.79 11.26 -4.77
C THR A 17 -9.48 10.39 -3.72
N ILE A 18 -9.84 9.17 -4.09
CA ILE A 18 -10.53 8.23 -3.20
C ILE A 18 -9.51 7.70 -2.22
N MET A 19 -9.78 7.91 -0.93
CA MET A 19 -8.99 7.38 0.16
C MET A 19 -9.67 6.12 0.67
N TYR A 20 -9.07 4.97 0.40
CA TYR A 20 -9.51 3.68 0.89
C TYR A 20 -8.95 3.43 2.28
N LYS A 21 -9.72 2.75 3.14
CA LYS A 21 -9.29 2.32 4.47
C LYS A 21 -9.62 0.85 4.66
N THR A 22 -8.62 0.04 4.98
CA THR A 22 -8.79 -1.38 5.27
C THR A 22 -9.21 -1.58 6.73
N PRO A 23 -9.82 -2.73 7.09
CA PRO A 23 -10.13 -3.05 8.48
C PRO A 23 -8.89 -3.08 9.39
N SER A 24 -7.71 -3.37 8.82
CA SER A 24 -6.42 -3.32 9.50
C SER A 24 -6.02 -1.87 9.89
N GLY A 25 -6.69 -0.86 9.32
CA GLY A 25 -6.40 0.55 9.51
C GLY A 25 -5.44 1.13 8.46
N LEU A 26 -5.00 0.31 7.50
CA LEU A 26 -4.22 0.77 6.35
C LEU A 26 -5.06 1.77 5.56
N GLN A 27 -4.47 2.91 5.21
CA GLN A 27 -5.13 3.84 4.31
C GLN A 27 -4.33 3.92 3.01
N TYR A 28 -5.01 3.99 1.87
CA TYR A 28 -4.32 4.18 0.60
C TYR A 28 -5.15 5.00 -0.37
N ARG A 29 -4.48 5.68 -1.28
CA ARG A 29 -5.10 6.39 -2.40
C ARG A 29 -4.44 5.96 -3.69
N GLU A 30 -5.23 5.70 -4.71
CA GLU A 30 -4.73 5.40 -6.04
C GLU A 30 -4.41 6.69 -6.78
N ILE A 31 -3.17 6.82 -7.22
CA ILE A 31 -2.70 7.97 -8.01
C ILE A 31 -2.81 7.61 -9.50
N ARG A 32 -2.54 6.34 -9.83
CA ARG A 32 -2.68 5.76 -11.15
C ARG A 32 -3.13 4.32 -10.98
N GLU A 33 -4.25 3.95 -11.60
CA GLU A 33 -4.66 2.55 -11.62
C GLU A 33 -3.72 1.75 -12.55
N GLY A 34 -3.33 0.55 -12.13
CA GLY A 34 -2.55 -0.35 -12.96
C GLY A 34 -3.44 -1.14 -13.92
N THR A 35 -2.91 -1.51 -15.08
CA THR A 35 -3.64 -2.34 -16.06
C THR A 35 -3.26 -3.81 -15.98
N GLY A 36 -2.22 -4.16 -15.22
CA GLY A 36 -1.72 -5.52 -15.11
C GLY A 36 -2.39 -6.35 -14.01
N PRO A 37 -2.05 -7.64 -13.93
CA PRO A 37 -2.59 -8.53 -12.91
C PRO A 37 -2.14 -8.13 -11.51
N SER A 38 -2.93 -8.48 -10.50
CA SER A 38 -2.52 -8.34 -9.10
C SER A 38 -1.50 -9.42 -8.71
N PRO A 39 -0.50 -9.08 -7.87
CA PRO A 39 0.54 -10.02 -7.49
C PRO A 39 -0.03 -11.14 -6.61
N LYS A 40 0.36 -12.38 -6.94
CA LYS A 40 -0.02 -13.57 -6.15
C LYS A 40 1.04 -13.92 -5.13
N TYR A 41 0.63 -14.55 -4.04
CA TYR A 41 1.55 -15.06 -3.02
C TYR A 41 2.63 -15.95 -3.63
N GLY A 42 3.88 -15.69 -3.27
CA GLY A 42 5.04 -16.40 -3.76
C GLY A 42 5.61 -15.91 -5.10
N GLN A 43 4.95 -14.97 -5.79
CA GLN A 43 5.52 -14.33 -6.98
C GLN A 43 6.54 -13.25 -6.62
N PHE A 44 7.44 -12.97 -7.56
CA PHE A 44 8.36 -11.86 -7.46
C PHE A 44 7.70 -10.58 -7.97
N CYS A 45 7.78 -9.52 -7.17
CA CYS A 45 7.26 -8.20 -7.49
C CYS A 45 8.44 -7.24 -7.55
N THR A 46 8.50 -6.47 -8.63
CA THR A 46 9.46 -5.37 -8.78
C THR A 46 8.70 -4.06 -8.76
N PHE A 47 9.06 -3.16 -7.86
CA PHE A 47 8.44 -1.84 -7.77
C PHE A 47 9.43 -0.76 -7.32
N SER A 48 9.09 0.49 -7.63
CA SER A 48 9.77 1.67 -7.09
C SER A 48 8.97 2.21 -5.92
N TYR A 49 9.63 2.62 -4.84
CA TYR A 49 8.97 3.23 -3.69
C TYR A 49 9.81 4.36 -3.11
N LYS A 50 9.11 5.26 -2.41
CA LYS A 50 9.69 6.27 -1.54
C LYS A 50 9.06 6.10 -0.16
N GLY A 51 9.87 5.70 0.80
CA GLY A 51 9.50 5.53 2.18
C GLY A 51 9.64 6.85 2.93
N TYR A 52 8.55 7.27 3.55
CA TYR A 52 8.55 8.39 4.48
C TYR A 52 8.05 7.91 5.84
N ILE A 53 8.73 8.34 6.90
CA ILE A 53 8.40 7.99 8.28
C ILE A 53 8.04 9.24 9.07
N SER A 54 7.20 9.08 10.07
CA SER A 54 6.88 10.12 11.05
C SER A 54 6.87 9.45 12.42
N LEU A 55 7.65 9.99 13.36
CA LEU A 55 7.79 9.37 14.67
C LEU A 55 6.64 9.78 15.59
N ALA A 56 6.33 8.91 16.55
CA ALA A 56 5.35 9.20 17.58
C ALA A 56 5.92 10.29 18.51
N GLY A 57 5.34 11.49 18.47
CA GLY A 57 5.82 12.67 19.20
C GLY A 57 6.17 13.85 18.30
N ASP A 58 6.36 13.60 16.99
CA ASP A 58 6.36 14.69 16.03
C ASP A 58 4.97 15.31 15.92
N ASP A 59 4.93 16.64 15.88
CA ASP A 59 3.69 17.37 15.66
C ASP A 59 3.04 16.88 14.35
N LYS A 60 1.72 16.75 14.31
CA LYS A 60 1.01 16.31 13.08
C LYS A 60 1.27 17.24 11.89
N SER A 61 1.74 18.47 12.15
CA SER A 61 2.17 19.43 11.15
C SER A 61 3.60 19.23 10.65
N LYS A 62 4.44 18.42 11.33
CA LYS A 62 5.79 18.12 10.86
C LYS A 62 5.72 17.25 9.61
N LYS A 63 6.55 17.58 8.62
CA LYS A 63 6.60 16.85 7.36
C LYS A 63 7.20 15.46 7.61
N PRO A 64 6.68 14.40 6.98
CA PRO A 64 7.25 13.08 7.11
C PRO A 64 8.65 13.09 6.51
N GLU A 65 9.62 12.54 7.24
CA GLU A 65 11.02 12.49 6.81
C GLU A 65 11.21 11.28 5.88
N MET A 66 11.93 11.48 4.78
CA MET A 66 12.24 10.42 3.84
C MET A 66 13.32 9.52 4.46
N PHE A 67 12.97 8.28 4.77
CA PHE A 67 13.90 7.34 5.39
C PHE A 67 14.52 6.38 4.37
N ASP A 68 13.81 6.12 3.26
CA ASP A 68 14.25 5.14 2.28
C ASP A 68 13.67 5.43 0.89
N GLU A 69 14.40 5.06 -0.16
CA GLU A 69 13.91 5.08 -1.55
C GLU A 69 14.60 4.00 -2.36
N ALA A 70 13.80 3.29 -3.15
CA ALA A 70 14.30 2.35 -4.13
C ALA A 70 13.64 2.61 -5.47
N LYS A 71 14.46 2.76 -6.52
CA LYS A 71 13.98 2.86 -7.91
C LYS A 71 13.59 1.49 -8.48
N SER A 72 14.22 0.43 -8.03
CA SER A 72 13.87 -0.95 -8.40
C SER A 72 14.12 -1.86 -7.20
N TYR A 73 13.06 -2.21 -6.50
CA TYR A 73 13.10 -3.16 -5.40
C TYR A 73 12.42 -4.46 -5.83
N LEU A 74 13.19 -5.55 -5.84
CA LEU A 74 12.69 -6.90 -6.11
C LEU A 74 12.42 -7.60 -4.79
N THR A 75 11.20 -8.07 -4.59
CA THR A 75 10.84 -8.84 -3.40
C THR A 75 9.87 -9.94 -3.75
N LYS A 76 9.80 -10.96 -2.88
CA LYS A 76 8.87 -12.07 -3.02
C LYS A 76 7.61 -11.75 -2.21
N HIS A 77 6.48 -11.61 -2.89
CA HIS A 77 5.19 -11.29 -2.27
C HIS A 77 4.78 -12.35 -1.23
N GLY A 78 4.40 -11.92 -0.03
CA GLY A 78 3.97 -12.83 1.05
C GLY A 78 5.08 -13.60 1.75
N ASN A 79 6.35 -13.21 1.62
CA ASN A 79 7.45 -13.84 2.37
C ASN A 79 7.69 -13.20 3.76
N GLY A 80 6.80 -12.31 4.22
CA GLY A 80 6.92 -11.61 5.50
C GLY A 80 8.12 -10.66 5.62
N ARG A 81 8.83 -10.40 4.51
CA ARG A 81 9.97 -9.48 4.46
C ARG A 81 9.57 -8.02 4.30
N LEU A 82 8.34 -7.78 3.85
CA LEU A 82 7.77 -6.45 3.72
C LEU A 82 7.01 -6.09 4.99
N VAL A 83 6.93 -4.79 5.25
CA VAL A 83 6.04 -4.23 6.26
C VAL A 83 4.61 -4.73 5.99
N ALA A 84 3.89 -5.19 7.01
CA ALA A 84 2.59 -5.83 6.85
C ALA A 84 1.59 -4.97 6.07
N GLY A 85 1.56 -3.66 6.34
CA GLY A 85 0.73 -2.72 5.58
C GLY A 85 1.15 -2.57 4.12
N LEU A 86 2.43 -2.71 3.81
CA LEU A 86 2.93 -2.67 2.43
C LEU A 86 2.58 -3.96 1.68
N ASP A 87 2.68 -5.12 2.32
CA ASP A 87 2.28 -6.42 1.73
C ASP A 87 0.77 -6.44 1.43
N GLU A 88 -0.08 -5.99 2.37
CA GLU A 88 -1.53 -5.82 2.16
C GLU A 88 -1.84 -4.84 1.02
N GLY A 89 -1.12 -3.70 1.00
CA GLY A 89 -1.26 -2.69 -0.05
C GLY A 89 -0.79 -3.15 -1.43
N LEU A 90 0.25 -3.99 -1.52
CA LEU A 90 0.71 -4.61 -2.76
C LEU A 90 -0.26 -5.67 -3.25
N HIS A 91 -0.84 -6.46 -2.34
CA HIS A 91 -1.76 -7.53 -2.70
C HIS A 91 -3.02 -7.01 -3.41
N THR A 92 -3.49 -5.84 -3.01
CA THR A 92 -4.62 -5.14 -3.63
C THR A 92 -4.22 -4.28 -4.84
N MET A 93 -2.93 -4.31 -5.24
CA MET A 93 -2.40 -3.49 -6.33
C MET A 93 -2.39 -4.21 -7.66
N LYS A 94 -2.57 -3.45 -8.74
CA LYS A 94 -2.39 -3.92 -10.11
C LYS A 94 -1.01 -3.50 -10.62
N VAL A 95 -0.35 -4.39 -11.36
CA VAL A 95 0.94 -4.08 -12.00
C VAL A 95 0.80 -2.85 -12.90
N GLY A 96 1.77 -1.94 -12.81
CA GLY A 96 1.78 -0.65 -13.51
C GLY A 96 1.00 0.47 -12.82
N GLY A 97 0.35 0.18 -11.69
CA GLY A 97 -0.31 1.20 -10.88
C GLY A 97 0.69 2.07 -10.11
N ILE A 98 0.21 3.19 -9.59
CA ILE A 98 0.90 4.04 -8.62
C ILE A 98 -0.11 4.38 -7.53
N ARG A 99 0.23 4.10 -6.29
CA ARG A 99 -0.61 4.44 -5.14
C ARG A 99 0.24 4.99 -4.01
N ARG A 100 -0.39 5.79 -3.16
CA ARG A 100 0.21 6.22 -1.90
C ARG A 100 -0.47 5.47 -0.77
N ILE A 101 0.32 4.77 0.03
CA ILE A 101 -0.14 3.99 1.18
C ILE A 101 0.32 4.72 2.44
N ILE A 102 -0.57 4.82 3.42
CA ILE A 102 -0.35 5.36 4.75
C ILE A 102 -0.52 4.18 5.70
N ILE A 103 0.62 3.72 6.21
CA ILE A 103 0.69 2.56 7.08
C ILE A 103 0.53 3.04 8.52
N PRO A 104 -0.53 2.63 9.25
CA PRO A 104 -0.63 2.96 10.66
C PRO A 104 0.50 2.28 11.44
N PRO A 105 0.92 2.83 12.60
CA PRO A 105 2.05 2.29 13.37
C PRO A 105 1.87 0.81 13.73
N LYS A 106 0.63 0.36 13.96
CA LYS A 106 0.29 -1.05 14.23
C LYS A 106 0.68 -2.02 13.10
N LEU A 107 0.73 -1.55 11.86
CA LEU A 107 1.09 -2.33 10.66
C LEU A 107 2.44 -1.93 10.07
N GLY A 108 3.12 -0.98 10.72
CA GLY A 108 4.36 -0.36 10.27
C GLY A 108 5.59 -1.04 10.86
N TYR A 109 6.62 -0.23 11.10
CA TYR A 109 7.71 -0.62 11.97
C TYR A 109 7.25 -0.49 13.43
N VAL A 110 7.16 -1.63 14.10
CA VAL A 110 6.97 -1.71 15.56
C VAL A 110 8.36 -2.01 16.11
N GLU A 111 8.95 -1.07 16.85
CA GLU A 111 10.05 -1.38 17.76
C GLU A 111 9.54 -2.20 18.95
#